data_AF-A0A2V5R5P5-F1
#
_entry.id   AF-A0A2V5R5P5-F1
#
_cell.length_a   1.000
_cell.length_b   1.000
_cell.length_c   1.000
_cell.angle_alpha   90.00
_cell.angle_beta   90.00
_cell.angle_gamma   90.00
#
_symmetry.space_group_name_H-M   'P 1'
#
loop_
_entity.id
_entity.type
_entity.pdbx_description
1 polymer ?
#
loop_
_entity_poly.entity_id
_entity_poly.type
_entity_poly.pdbx_seq_one_letter_code
_entity_poly.pdbx_strand_id
1 'polypeptide(L)'
;KFDSNDGLEDIKFTGRGCAISQASASLMTMKLKGKSRAEVMEMLDAFRDLVTGEESDAPKALGDLRVMSGVRKFPQRVKCAMLAWRAVEQALEQGAGEATISTEPD
;
A
#
# COMPACT_ATOMS: atom_id res chain seq x y z
N LYS A 1 9.83 -9.16 -1.48
CA LYS A 1 11.05 -9.86 -1.00
C LYS A 1 11.80 -8.91 -0.07
N PHE A 2 12.17 -9.38 1.11
CA PHE A 2 13.02 -8.65 2.05
C PHE A 2 14.45 -9.16 1.97
N ASP A 3 15.42 -8.26 2.14
CA ASP A 3 16.83 -8.61 2.23
C ASP A 3 17.22 -9.08 3.65
N SER A 4 18.49 -9.43 3.84
CA SER A 4 19.03 -9.89 5.13
C SER A 4 19.05 -8.81 6.22
N ASN A 5 18.84 -7.53 5.86
CA ASN A 5 18.83 -6.37 6.74
C ASN A 5 17.41 -5.82 6.97
N ASP A 6 16.38 -6.63 6.68
CA ASP A 6 14.95 -6.27 6.80
C ASP A 6 14.46 -5.21 5.81
N GLY A 7 15.25 -4.86 4.78
CA GLY A 7 14.88 -3.92 3.73
C GLY A 7 14.05 -4.57 2.62
N LEU A 8 12.97 -3.91 2.17
CA LEU A 8 12.14 -4.37 1.06
C LEU A 8 12.88 -4.21 -0.29
N GLU A 9 13.64 -5.24 -0.67
CA GLU A 9 14.45 -5.28 -1.90
C GLU A 9 13.59 -5.14 -3.17
N ASP A 10 12.52 -5.93 -3.26
CA ASP A 10 11.64 -5.92 -4.42
C ASP A 10 10.18 -6.16 -4.07
N ILE A 11 9.32 -5.44 -4.78
CA ILE A 11 7.86 -5.50 -4.69
C ILE A 11 7.29 -5.27 -6.08
N LYS A 12 6.40 -6.17 -6.50
CA LYS A 12 5.72 -6.13 -7.79
C LYS A 12 4.25 -6.42 -7.56
N PHE A 13 3.40 -5.86 -8.41
CA PHE A 13 1.99 -6.19 -8.42
C PHE A 13 1.57 -6.54 -9.85
N THR A 14 0.61 -7.44 -9.95
CA THR A 14 -0.18 -7.70 -11.16
C THR A 14 -1.64 -7.75 -10.73
N GLY A 15 -2.55 -7.34 -11.59
CA GLY A 15 -3.97 -7.40 -11.29
C GLY A 15 -4.83 -6.50 -12.16
N ARG A 16 -6.14 -6.72 -12.08
CA ARG A 16 -7.16 -5.93 -12.78
C ARG A 16 -8.04 -5.20 -11.79
N GLY A 17 -8.44 -3.98 -12.14
CA GLY A 17 -9.30 -3.17 -11.29
C GLY A 17 -9.53 -1.78 -11.88
N CYS A 18 -10.23 -0.93 -11.14
CA CYS A 18 -10.47 0.45 -11.57
C CYS A 18 -9.17 1.27 -11.55
N ALA A 19 -9.18 2.44 -12.21
CA ALA A 19 -8.02 3.33 -12.27
C ALA A 19 -7.42 3.67 -10.89
N ILE A 20 -8.25 3.79 -9.84
CA ILE A 20 -7.79 4.09 -8.48
C ILE A 20 -7.00 2.93 -7.88
N SER A 21 -7.44 1.68 -8.07
CA SER A 21 -6.72 0.53 -7.51
C SER A 21 -5.39 0.31 -8.22
N GLN A 22 -5.36 0.49 -9.54
CA GLN A 22 -4.12 0.40 -10.32
C GLN A 22 -3.13 1.51 -9.97
N ALA A 23 -3.60 2.77 -9.87
CA ALA A 23 -2.76 3.90 -9.49
C ALA A 23 -2.25 3.76 -8.05
N SER A 24 -3.09 3.32 -7.11
CA SER A 24 -2.67 3.08 -5.71
C SER A 24 -1.60 2.01 -5.63
N ALA A 25 -1.79 0.86 -6.31
CA ALA A 25 -0.80 -0.20 -6.36
C ALA A 25 0.54 0.26 -6.97
N SER A 26 0.49 1.02 -8.08
CA SER A 26 1.69 1.55 -8.73
C SER A 26 2.46 2.55 -7.86
N LEU A 27 1.78 3.47 -7.20
CA LEU A 27 2.44 4.42 -6.30
C LEU A 27 3.00 3.72 -5.06
N MET A 28 2.26 2.74 -4.52
CA MET A 28 2.67 1.94 -3.36
C MET A 28 3.98 1.18 -3.65
N THR A 29 4.10 0.47 -4.78
CA THR A 29 5.32 -0.30 -5.07
C THR A 29 6.56 0.58 -5.21
N MET A 30 6.42 1.75 -5.82
CA MET A 30 7.51 2.74 -5.88
C MET A 30 7.88 3.26 -4.49
N LYS A 31 6.87 3.46 -3.64
CA LYS A 31 7.06 4.11 -2.35
C LYS A 31 7.64 3.19 -1.27
N LEU A 32 7.30 1.90 -1.30
CA LEU A 32 7.74 0.91 -0.31
C LEU A 32 9.13 0.32 -0.59
N LYS A 33 9.64 0.42 -1.82
CA LYS A 33 10.95 -0.15 -2.18
C LYS A 33 12.07 0.47 -1.33
N GLY A 34 12.92 -0.38 -0.76
CA GLY A 34 14.02 -0.01 0.14
C GLY A 34 13.61 0.32 1.58
N LYS A 35 12.33 0.14 1.95
CA LYS A 35 11.84 0.38 3.32
C LYS A 35 11.92 -0.86 4.19
N SER A 36 12.24 -0.66 5.46
CA SER A 36 12.16 -1.71 6.49
C SER A 36 10.72 -2.15 6.73
N ARG A 37 10.49 -3.31 7.34
CA ARG A 37 9.12 -3.74 7.68
C ARG A 37 8.39 -2.73 8.56
N ALA A 38 9.10 -2.14 9.54
CA ALA A 38 8.54 -1.13 10.41
C ALA A 38 8.09 0.12 9.62
N GLU A 39 8.93 0.64 8.73
CA GLU A 39 8.57 1.77 7.86
C GLU A 39 7.43 1.44 6.89
N VAL A 40 7.36 0.21 6.38
CA VAL A 40 6.25 -0.23 5.53
C VAL A 40 4.94 -0.18 6.32
N MET A 41 4.91 -0.67 7.55
CA MET A 41 3.74 -0.63 8.43
C MET A 41 3.32 0.81 8.75
N GLU A 42 4.27 1.69 9.09
CA GLU A 42 3.98 3.12 9.31
C GLU A 42 3.37 3.78 8.07
N MET A 43 3.84 3.45 6.87
CA MET A 43 3.25 3.97 5.63
C MET A 43 1.89 3.37 5.32
N LEU A 44 1.64 2.13 5.72
CA LEU A 44 0.33 1.48 5.62
C LEU A 44 -0.70 2.23 6.47
N ASP A 45 -0.35 2.53 7.71
CA ASP A 45 -1.19 3.31 8.64
C ASP A 45 -1.41 4.73 8.13
N ALA A 46 -0.34 5.43 7.73
CA ALA A 46 -0.43 6.79 7.20
C ALA A 46 -1.28 6.86 5.91
N PHE A 47 -1.18 5.87 5.03
CA PHE A 47 -2.01 5.81 3.82
C PHE A 47 -3.46 5.46 4.14
N ARG A 48 -3.71 4.57 5.11
CA ARG A 48 -5.07 4.29 5.61
C ARG A 48 -5.72 5.58 6.10
N ASP A 49 -5.03 6.30 6.97
CA ASP A 49 -5.53 7.56 7.54
C ASP A 49 -5.74 8.63 6.46
N LEU A 50 -4.89 8.69 5.43
CA LEU A 50 -5.08 9.59 4.28
C LEU A 50 -6.42 9.39 3.58
N VAL A 51 -6.87 8.13 3.45
CA VAL A 51 -8.07 7.78 2.66
C VAL A 51 -9.31 7.53 3.52
N THR A 52 -9.18 7.41 4.84
CA THR A 52 -10.32 7.23 5.77
C THR A 52 -10.49 8.36 6.78
N GLY A 53 -9.46 9.15 7.04
CA GLY A 53 -9.44 10.16 8.09
C GLY A 53 -10.10 11.49 7.71
N GLU A 54 -10.38 12.29 8.73
CA GLU A 54 -11.02 13.61 8.60
C GLU A 54 -10.00 14.76 8.42
N GLU A 55 -8.75 14.56 8.84
CA GLU A 55 -7.72 15.61 8.82
C GLU A 55 -7.07 15.83 7.45
N SER A 56 -6.57 17.05 7.21
CA SER A 56 -6.08 17.47 5.89
C SER A 56 -4.56 17.35 5.70
N ASP A 57 -3.78 17.20 6.77
CA ASP A 57 -2.33 17.25 6.70
C ASP A 57 -1.70 15.87 6.64
N ALA A 58 -1.77 15.30 5.44
CA ALA A 58 -1.12 14.04 5.11
C ALA A 58 0.40 14.14 5.32
N PRO A 59 1.05 13.19 6.03
CA PRO A 59 2.49 13.21 6.27
C PRO A 59 3.28 13.43 4.98
N LYS A 60 4.28 14.33 5.01
CA LYS A 60 5.18 14.56 3.87
C LYS A 60 5.88 13.27 3.43
N ALA A 61 6.10 12.35 4.37
CA ALA A 61 6.63 11.02 4.13
C ALA A 61 5.84 10.23 3.06
N LEU A 62 4.53 10.46 2.89
CA LEU A 62 3.72 9.79 1.86
C LEU A 62 4.09 10.22 0.43
N GLY A 63 4.68 11.40 0.23
CA GLY A 63 5.06 11.89 -1.11
C GLY A 63 3.88 11.91 -2.08
N ASP A 64 4.05 11.30 -3.25
CA ASP A 64 3.05 11.27 -4.33
C ASP A 64 1.74 10.59 -3.94
N LEU A 65 1.74 9.70 -2.93
CA LEU A 65 0.52 9.07 -2.43
C LEU A 65 -0.50 10.08 -1.90
N ARG A 66 -0.06 11.29 -1.51
CA ARG A 66 -0.95 12.39 -1.06
C ARG A 66 -2.00 12.78 -2.12
N VAL A 67 -1.76 12.48 -3.40
CA VAL A 67 -2.76 12.65 -4.48
C VAL A 67 -4.04 11.85 -4.21
N MET A 68 -3.96 10.75 -3.45
CA MET A 68 -5.09 9.90 -3.09
C MET A 68 -5.97 10.47 -1.96
N SER A 69 -5.59 11.60 -1.35
CA SER A 69 -6.39 12.27 -0.30
C SER A 69 -7.84 12.58 -0.72
N GLY A 70 -8.09 12.79 -2.02
CA GLY A 70 -9.43 13.01 -2.55
C GLY A 70 -10.35 11.79 -2.44
N VAL A 71 -9.79 10.58 -2.34
CA VAL A 71 -10.55 9.31 -2.28
C VAL A 71 -11.45 9.25 -1.04
N ARG A 72 -11.06 9.87 0.07
CA ARG A 72 -11.85 9.89 1.32
C ARG A 72 -13.24 10.49 1.16
N LYS A 73 -13.44 11.36 0.17
CA LYS A 73 -14.74 11.94 -0.18
C LYS A 73 -15.69 10.94 -0.87
N PHE A 74 -15.19 9.76 -1.22
CA PHE A 74 -15.92 8.73 -1.94
C PHE A 74 -15.75 7.38 -1.23
N PRO A 75 -16.53 7.09 -0.17
CA PRO A 75 -16.40 5.86 0.64
C PRO A 75 -16.36 4.56 -0.19
N GLN A 76 -17.12 4.51 -1.28
CA GLN A 76 -17.14 3.39 -2.22
C GLN A 76 -15.81 3.16 -2.96
N ARG A 77 -14.92 4.16 -3.02
CA ARG A 77 -13.61 4.09 -3.68
C ARG A 77 -12.45 3.85 -2.70
N VAL A 78 -12.67 4.01 -1.40
CA VAL A 78 -11.67 3.73 -0.36
C VAL A 78 -11.19 2.27 -0.44
N LYS A 79 -12.11 1.32 -0.63
CA LYS A 79 -11.76 -0.10 -0.81
C LYS A 79 -10.86 -0.32 -2.03
N CYS A 80 -11.08 0.41 -3.13
CA CYS A 80 -10.22 0.33 -4.30
C CYS A 80 -8.81 0.87 -4.02
N ALA A 81 -8.70 1.99 -3.29
CA ALA A 81 -7.41 2.56 -2.93
C ALA A 81 -6.62 1.64 -1.96
N MET A 82 -7.30 0.99 -1.02
CA MET A 82 -6.68 0.14 0.00
C MET A 82 -6.36 -1.29 -0.45
N LEU A 83 -6.84 -1.73 -1.61
CA LEU A 83 -6.76 -3.14 -2.02
C LEU A 83 -5.32 -3.68 -2.00
N ALA A 84 -4.40 -2.99 -2.67
CA ALA A 84 -2.99 -3.41 -2.74
C ALA A 84 -2.28 -3.31 -1.38
N TRP A 85 -2.63 -2.31 -0.57
CA TRP A 85 -2.06 -2.10 0.76
C TRP A 85 -2.43 -3.22 1.73
N ARG A 86 -3.66 -3.72 1.66
CA ARG A 86 -4.10 -4.90 2.42
C ARG A 86 -3.37 -6.18 1.99
N ALA A 87 -3.06 -6.31 0.71
CA ALA A 87 -2.25 -7.45 0.25
C ALA A 87 -0.82 -7.38 0.81
N VAL A 88 -0.23 -6.18 0.94
CA VAL A 88 1.06 -5.98 1.61
C VAL A 88 0.97 -6.31 3.10
N GLU A 89 -0.07 -5.84 3.78
CA GLU A 89 -0.32 -6.15 5.20
C GLU A 89 -0.36 -7.66 5.45
N GLN A 90 -1.15 -8.39 4.65
CA GLN A 90 -1.23 -9.86 4.72
C GLN A 90 0.11 -10.54 4.40
N ALA A 91 0.86 -10.03 3.43
CA ALA A 91 2.18 -10.56 3.10
C ALA A 91 3.18 -10.40 4.25
N LEU A 92 3.07 -9.35 5.05
CA LEU A 92 3.90 -9.12 6.23
C LEU A 92 3.52 -10.05 7.39
N GLU A 93 2.24 -10.36 7.56
CA GLU A 93 1.73 -11.27 8.58
C GLU A 93 2.12 -12.74 8.33
N GLN A 94 2.26 -13.16 7.06
CA GLN A 94 2.61 -14.54 6.69
C GLN A 94 4.08 -14.92 6.99
N GLY A 95 4.90 -14.00 7.51
CA GLY A 95 6.26 -14.29 7.96
C GLY A 95 7.35 -14.16 6.87
N ALA A 96 8.60 -14.47 7.23
CA ALA A 96 9.76 -14.23 6.37
C ALA A 96 9.89 -15.27 5.23
N GLY A 97 9.66 -14.84 3.99
CA GLY A 97 9.83 -15.65 2.77
C GLY A 97 9.39 -14.90 1.50
N GLU A 98 9.46 -15.54 0.33
CA GLU A 98 8.74 -15.06 -0.84
C GLU A 98 7.23 -15.30 -0.65
N ALA A 99 6.52 -14.26 -0.23
CA ALA A 99 5.07 -14.28 -0.10
C ALA A 99 4.41 -13.80 -1.40
N THR A 100 3.54 -14.64 -1.97
CA THR A 100 2.63 -14.26 -3.05
C THR A 100 1.22 -14.25 -2.49
N ILE A 101 0.58 -13.07 -2.50
CA ILE A 101 -0.81 -12.89 -2.05
C ILE A 101 -1.69 -12.68 -3.28
N SER A 102 -2.71 -13.52 -3.45
CA SER A 102 -3.74 -13.37 -4.48
C SER A 102 -5.07 -12.96 -3.86
N THR A 103 -5.75 -12.01 -4.50
CA THR A 103 -7.14 -11.65 -4.19
C THR A 103 -8.12 -12.19 -5.24
N GLU A 104 -7.64 -12.90 -6.26
CA GLU A 104 -8.44 -13.54 -7.31
C GLU A 104 -8.69 -15.01 -6.96
N PRO A 105 -9.90 -15.54 -7.17
CA PRO A 105 -10.13 -16.98 -7.13
C PRO A 105 -9.42 -17.66 -8.32
N ASP A 106 -8.80 -18.81 -8.07
CA ASP A 106 -8.12 -19.64 -9.08
C ASP A 106 -9.04 -20.10 -10.23
#